data_AF-A0A9X2HWY5-F1
#
_entry.id   AF-A0A9X2HWY5-F1
#
_cell.length_a   1.000
_cell.length_b   1.000
_cell.length_c   1.000
_cell.angle_alpha   90.00
_cell.angle_beta   90.00
_cell.angle_gamma   90.00
#
_symmetry.space_group_name_H-M   'P 1'
#
loop_
_entity.id
_entity.type
_entity.pdbx_description
1 polymer ?
#
loop_
_entity_poly.entity_id
_entity_poly.type
_entity_poly.pdbx_seq_one_letter_code
_entity_poly.pdbx_strand_id
1 'polypeptide(L)'
;MPETLGTFKFIGPLLRRKTHYRCHPAKHLLLAFWLLDGEANHYLAKIPKEKGRHLDISKERYGQEQLVLEFLEDGCSMRKIESTVGRSRSYIRHVAEIHGIPHGTNSMVYPEEIRRKVIALATIGMHRKTISSKTGVGVGYVEMVISNTPGLSQLRRDLRHQKKIEAAVEELTKIRSKHPGWLRKDIKSHCAASYFAIYNEDKELLETLLPPKTKPLPPGKNWQKEDARLSKALRALDLKPKTSLSEIDHLIVGHGFLLKHLNNLPLTASTLREMGVL
;
A
#
# COMPACT_ATOMS: atom_id res chain seq x y z
N MET A 1 -29.02 -17.39 4.61
CA MET A 1 -27.84 -17.22 5.49
C MET A 1 -26.77 -18.21 5.04
N PRO A 2 -25.48 -17.84 4.93
CA PRO A 2 -24.42 -18.82 4.65
C PRO A 2 -24.44 -19.96 5.69
N GLU A 3 -24.42 -21.22 5.27
CA GLU A 3 -24.58 -22.40 6.16
C GLU A 3 -23.58 -22.39 7.35
N THR A 4 -22.37 -21.87 7.11
CA THR A 4 -21.32 -21.74 8.12
C THR A 4 -21.70 -20.84 9.31
N LEU A 5 -22.60 -19.87 9.12
CA LEU A 5 -23.04 -18.91 10.16
C LEU A 5 -24.23 -19.43 10.99
N GLY A 6 -24.99 -20.39 10.47
CA GLY A 6 -26.10 -21.03 11.20
C GLY A 6 -25.63 -22.11 12.18
N THR A 7 -24.33 -22.47 12.16
CA THR A 7 -23.79 -23.50 13.04
C THR A 7 -23.61 -22.99 14.48
N PHE A 8 -23.84 -23.88 15.45
CA PHE A 8 -23.60 -23.61 16.88
C PHE A 8 -22.14 -23.25 17.20
N LYS A 9 -21.19 -23.53 16.27
CA LYS A 9 -19.78 -23.13 16.38
C LYS A 9 -19.59 -21.61 16.36
N PHE A 10 -20.47 -20.87 15.67
CA PHE A 10 -20.42 -19.42 15.61
C PHE A 10 -21.37 -18.77 16.62
N ILE A 11 -22.61 -19.27 16.73
CA ILE A 11 -23.63 -18.72 17.63
C ILE A 11 -23.34 -19.03 19.11
N GLY A 12 -22.88 -20.26 19.42
CA GLY A 12 -22.65 -20.70 20.79
C GLY A 12 -21.65 -19.85 21.59
N PRO A 13 -20.49 -19.45 21.01
CA PRO A 13 -19.57 -18.55 21.69
C PRO A 13 -20.13 -17.15 21.94
N LEU A 14 -21.00 -16.63 21.07
CA LEU A 14 -21.59 -15.29 21.18
C LEU A 14 -22.55 -15.16 22.38
N LEU A 15 -23.23 -16.25 22.75
CA LEU A 15 -24.17 -16.27 23.87
C LEU A 15 -23.50 -16.37 25.25
N ARG A 16 -22.17 -16.55 25.30
CA ARG A 16 -21.41 -16.72 26.54
C ARG A 16 -20.75 -15.39 26.94
N ARG A 17 -20.84 -15.03 28.23
CA ARG A 17 -20.32 -13.76 28.79
C ARG A 17 -18.82 -13.49 28.54
N LYS A 18 -17.98 -14.52 28.39
CA LYS A 18 -16.54 -14.37 28.13
C LYS A 18 -16.06 -15.50 27.22
N THR A 19 -16.09 -15.25 25.92
CA THR A 19 -15.38 -16.08 24.96
C THR A 19 -14.36 -15.20 24.24
N HIS A 20 -13.09 -15.55 24.35
CA HIS A 20 -12.03 -14.93 23.52
C HIS A 20 -12.09 -15.47 22.08
N TYR A 21 -13.30 -15.73 21.57
CA TYR A 21 -13.53 -16.31 20.27
C TYR A 21 -13.24 -15.26 19.20
N ARG A 22 -12.12 -15.44 18.51
CA ARG A 22 -11.68 -14.53 17.45
C ARG A 22 -12.47 -14.84 16.19
N CYS A 23 -13.28 -13.89 15.77
CA CYS A 23 -14.06 -13.99 14.57
C CYS A 23 -13.93 -12.72 13.74
N HIS A 24 -13.95 -12.86 12.42
CA HIS A 24 -13.85 -11.71 11.53
C HIS A 24 -15.09 -10.82 11.68
N PRO A 25 -14.94 -9.48 11.78
CA PRO A 25 -16.06 -8.53 11.95
C PRO A 25 -17.21 -8.74 10.96
N ALA A 26 -16.91 -9.08 9.71
CA ALA A 26 -17.91 -9.34 8.68
C ALA A 26 -18.92 -10.44 9.04
N LYS A 27 -18.51 -11.48 9.81
CA LYS A 27 -19.44 -12.54 10.24
C LYS A 27 -20.48 -12.03 11.24
N HIS A 28 -20.09 -11.08 12.09
CA HIS A 28 -21.02 -10.40 13.01
C HIS A 28 -22.00 -9.51 12.24
N LEU A 29 -21.53 -8.81 11.20
CA LEU A 29 -22.38 -7.98 10.34
C LEU A 29 -23.40 -8.83 9.58
N LEU A 30 -23.00 -9.96 9.02
CA LEU A 30 -23.90 -10.88 8.31
C LEU A 30 -24.95 -11.50 9.24
N LEU A 31 -24.56 -11.84 10.47
CA LEU A 31 -25.52 -12.30 11.48
C LEU A 31 -26.52 -11.21 11.85
N ALA A 32 -26.05 -9.98 12.09
CA ALA A 32 -26.91 -8.85 12.42
C ALA A 32 -27.87 -8.51 11.27
N PHE A 33 -27.37 -8.54 10.03
CA PHE A 33 -28.19 -8.33 8.84
C PHE A 33 -29.27 -9.40 8.70
N TRP A 34 -28.93 -10.67 8.93
CA TRP A 34 -29.89 -11.77 8.87
C TRP A 34 -30.90 -11.74 10.03
N LEU A 35 -30.45 -11.44 11.25
CA LEU A 35 -31.31 -11.42 12.44
C LEU A 35 -32.34 -10.28 12.40
N LEU A 36 -32.01 -9.19 11.69
CA LEU A 36 -32.78 -7.95 11.67
C LEU A 36 -33.34 -7.65 10.28
N ASP A 37 -33.43 -8.67 9.40
CA ASP A 37 -33.98 -8.57 8.04
C ASP A 37 -33.49 -7.36 7.24
N GLY A 38 -32.20 -7.03 7.37
CA GLY A 38 -31.57 -5.90 6.69
C GLY A 38 -31.78 -4.53 7.35
N GLU A 39 -32.60 -4.44 8.40
CA GLU A 39 -32.90 -3.21 9.14
C GLU A 39 -32.04 -3.03 10.41
N ALA A 40 -30.79 -3.50 10.39
CA ALA A 40 -29.91 -3.43 11.55
C ALA A 40 -29.74 -2.00 12.11
N ASN A 41 -29.84 -0.99 11.25
CA ASN A 41 -29.74 0.42 11.62
C ASN A 41 -30.85 0.88 12.58
N HIS A 42 -32.07 0.32 12.49
CA HIS A 42 -33.19 0.69 13.37
C HIS A 42 -32.96 0.27 14.83
N TYR A 43 -32.16 -0.78 15.04
CA TYR A 43 -31.80 -1.26 16.38
C TYR A 43 -30.53 -0.59 16.90
N LEU A 44 -29.52 -0.37 16.05
CA LEU A 44 -28.31 0.37 16.41
C LEU A 44 -28.61 1.82 16.83
N ALA A 45 -29.64 2.45 16.26
CA ALA A 45 -30.11 3.78 16.65
C ALA A 45 -30.71 3.82 18.07
N LYS A 46 -31.23 2.68 18.57
CA LYS A 46 -31.83 2.54 19.90
C LYS A 46 -30.84 2.13 20.98
N ILE A 47 -29.68 1.60 20.60
CA ILE A 47 -28.60 1.36 21.55
C ILE A 47 -28.06 2.74 21.94
N PRO A 48 -28.07 3.10 23.24
CA PRO A 48 -27.39 4.30 23.68
C PRO A 48 -25.99 4.24 23.09
N LYS A 49 -25.60 5.23 22.30
CA LYS A 49 -24.19 5.44 21.97
C LYS A 49 -23.55 5.78 23.30
N GLU A 50 -23.18 4.77 24.09
CA GLU A 50 -22.18 4.95 25.11
C GLU A 50 -21.04 5.60 24.36
N LYS A 51 -20.73 6.86 24.72
CA LYS A 51 -19.49 7.48 24.30
C LYS A 51 -18.47 6.43 24.68
N GLY A 52 -17.94 5.72 23.68
CA GLY A 52 -16.99 4.65 23.92
C GLY A 52 -15.98 5.27 24.86
N ARG A 53 -15.87 4.75 26.08
CA ARG A 53 -14.84 5.21 26.99
C ARG A 53 -13.58 5.03 26.17
N HIS A 54 -13.04 6.14 25.68
CA HIS A 54 -11.68 6.21 25.22
C HIS A 54 -10.90 6.01 26.52
N LEU A 55 -10.79 4.76 26.96
CA LEU A 55 -9.78 4.37 27.91
C LEU A 55 -8.52 4.83 27.20
N ASP A 56 -7.84 5.80 27.80
CA ASP A 56 -6.52 6.26 27.40
C ASP A 56 -5.59 5.05 27.69
N ILE A 57 -5.68 4.02 26.84
CA ILE A 57 -5.03 2.70 27.00
C ILE A 57 -3.52 2.90 27.17
N SER A 58 -2.99 3.97 26.61
CA SER A 58 -1.59 4.40 26.74
C SER A 58 -1.22 4.81 28.17
N LYS A 59 -2.02 5.65 28.84
CA LYS A 59 -1.74 6.11 30.21
C LYS A 59 -1.94 5.02 31.24
N GLU A 60 -3.00 4.22 31.10
CA GLU A 60 -3.25 3.09 31.99
C GLU A 60 -2.19 1.99 31.84
N ARG A 61 -1.69 1.73 30.61
CA ARG A 61 -0.56 0.82 30.41
C ARG A 61 0.72 1.34 31.05
N TYR A 62 1.04 2.61 30.84
CA TYR A 62 2.26 3.21 31.39
C TYR A 62 2.27 3.15 32.93
N GLY A 63 1.15 3.51 33.58
CA GLY A 63 1.03 3.43 35.04
C GLY A 63 1.15 2.00 35.57
N GLN A 64 0.62 1.01 34.85
CA GLN A 64 0.72 -0.39 35.27
C GLN A 64 2.10 -1.00 35.02
N GLU A 65 2.80 -0.59 33.97
CA GLU A 65 4.19 -0.99 33.73
C GLU A 65 5.10 -0.43 34.82
N GLN A 66 4.95 0.85 35.17
CA GLN A 66 5.68 1.48 36.26
C GLN A 66 5.47 0.76 37.60
N LEU A 67 4.22 0.43 37.92
CA LEU A 67 3.87 -0.31 39.14
C LEU A 67 4.52 -1.71 39.16
N VAL A 68 4.59 -2.39 38.01
CA VAL A 68 5.28 -3.68 37.89
C VAL A 68 6.78 -3.51 38.10
N LEU A 69 7.39 -2.44 37.59
CA LEU A 69 8.81 -2.15 37.79
C LEU A 69 9.13 -1.90 39.26
N GLU A 70 8.35 -1.07 39.95
CA GLU A 70 8.50 -0.82 41.40
C GLU A 70 8.46 -2.12 42.20
N PHE A 71 7.47 -2.99 41.95
CA PHE A 71 7.39 -4.27 42.64
C PHE A 71 8.53 -5.24 42.27
N LEU A 72 9.04 -5.18 41.05
CA LEU A 72 10.18 -5.99 40.61
C LEU A 72 11.48 -5.53 41.28
N GLU A 73 11.69 -4.22 41.41
CA GLU A 73 12.82 -3.61 42.12
C GLU A 73 12.78 -3.91 43.62
N ASP A 74 11.59 -3.92 44.21
CA ASP A 74 11.34 -4.34 45.61
C ASP A 74 11.53 -5.86 45.85
N GLY A 75 11.87 -6.64 44.81
CA GLY A 75 12.10 -8.08 44.91
C GLY A 75 10.84 -8.89 45.17
N CYS A 76 9.64 -8.35 44.90
CA CYS A 76 8.40 -9.08 45.10
C CYS A 76 8.28 -10.29 44.16
N SER A 77 7.71 -11.40 44.66
CA SER A 77 7.48 -12.58 43.82
C SER A 77 6.46 -12.28 42.70
N MET A 78 6.64 -12.89 41.51
CA MET A 78 5.72 -12.74 40.38
C MET A 78 4.26 -13.05 40.71
N ARG A 79 4.00 -13.91 41.72
CA ARG A 79 2.65 -14.23 42.19
C ARG A 79 2.01 -13.05 42.90
N LYS A 80 2.78 -12.34 43.73
CA LYS A 80 2.34 -11.12 44.43
C LYS A 80 2.02 -10.02 43.43
N ILE A 81 2.90 -9.83 42.43
CA ILE A 81 2.71 -8.85 41.35
C ILE A 81 1.44 -9.16 40.55
N GLU A 82 1.20 -10.43 40.19
CA GLU A 82 -0.01 -10.84 39.47
C GLU A 82 -1.30 -10.54 40.27
N SER A 83 -1.30 -10.84 41.58
CA SER A 83 -2.46 -10.55 42.43
C SER A 83 -2.73 -9.06 42.63
N THR A 84 -1.68 -8.23 42.66
CA THR A 84 -1.81 -6.79 42.93
C THR A 84 -2.11 -5.99 41.66
N VAL A 85 -1.40 -6.28 40.56
CA VAL A 85 -1.54 -5.53 39.30
C VAL A 85 -2.65 -6.11 38.40
N GLY A 86 -3.05 -7.36 38.61
CA GLY A 86 -4.06 -8.04 37.77
C GLY A 86 -3.56 -8.36 36.36
N ARG A 87 -2.24 -8.39 36.15
CA ARG A 87 -1.59 -8.74 34.88
C ARG A 87 -1.03 -10.16 34.94
N SER A 88 -1.06 -10.85 33.81
CA SER A 88 -0.59 -12.23 33.73
C SER A 88 0.90 -12.34 34.00
N ARG A 89 1.34 -13.49 34.51
CA ARG A 89 2.76 -13.81 34.71
C ARG A 89 3.63 -13.59 33.46
N SER A 90 3.11 -13.88 32.27
CA SER A 90 3.84 -13.66 31.02
C SER A 90 4.10 -12.18 30.73
N TYR A 91 3.15 -11.30 31.10
CA TYR A 91 3.34 -9.85 30.98
C TYR A 91 4.42 -9.36 31.94
N ILE A 92 4.36 -9.78 33.20
CA ILE A 92 5.33 -9.40 34.24
C ILE A 92 6.75 -9.85 33.85
N ARG A 93 6.87 -11.10 33.33
CA ARG A 93 8.13 -11.61 32.77
C ARG A 93 8.67 -10.72 31.65
N HIS A 94 7.81 -10.35 30.70
CA HIS A 94 8.21 -9.50 29.58
C HIS A 94 8.73 -8.13 30.03
N VAL A 95 8.06 -7.49 31.00
CA VAL A 95 8.51 -6.21 31.59
C VAL A 95 9.88 -6.38 32.26
N ALA A 96 10.06 -7.44 33.06
CA ALA A 96 11.35 -7.75 33.68
C ALA A 96 12.46 -7.97 32.65
N GLU A 97 12.17 -8.71 31.56
CA GLU A 97 13.14 -8.98 30.48
C GLU A 97 13.54 -7.74 29.69
N ILE A 98 12.60 -6.82 29.43
CA ILE A 98 12.89 -5.53 28.76
C ILE A 98 13.83 -4.69 29.61
N HIS A 99 13.60 -4.67 30.92
CA HIS A 99 14.36 -3.84 31.87
C HIS A 99 15.59 -4.55 32.45
N GLY A 100 15.84 -5.80 32.05
CA GLY A 100 17.01 -6.57 32.50
C GLY A 100 16.95 -7.03 33.96
N ILE A 101 15.77 -7.10 34.57
CA ILE A 101 15.60 -7.49 35.97
C ILE A 101 15.64 -9.03 36.09
N PRO A 102 16.56 -9.60 36.90
CA PRO A 102 16.66 -11.03 37.07
C PRO A 102 15.43 -11.61 37.77
N HIS A 103 14.98 -12.78 37.35
CA HIS A 103 13.82 -13.44 37.93
C HIS A 103 13.97 -14.97 37.91
N GLY A 104 13.34 -15.65 38.88
CA GLY A 104 13.61 -17.06 39.18
C GLY A 104 13.28 -18.10 38.08
N THR A 105 12.67 -17.70 36.95
CA THR A 105 12.48 -18.59 35.79
C THR A 105 13.65 -18.60 34.81
N ASN A 106 14.78 -17.96 35.18
CA ASN A 106 15.98 -17.80 34.37
C ASN A 106 16.89 -19.05 34.24
N SER A 107 16.47 -20.24 34.69
CA SER A 107 17.32 -21.45 34.68
C SER A 107 17.74 -21.94 33.28
N MET A 108 17.08 -21.47 32.21
CA MET A 108 17.40 -21.76 30.81
C MET A 108 17.92 -20.53 30.04
N VAL A 109 18.39 -19.50 30.75
CA VAL A 109 18.87 -18.25 30.11
C VAL A 109 20.23 -18.49 29.46
N TYR A 110 20.31 -18.21 28.16
CA TYR A 110 21.58 -18.19 27.46
C TYR A 110 22.54 -17.17 28.10
N PRO A 111 23.86 -17.44 28.13
CA PRO A 111 24.84 -16.51 28.67
C PRO A 111 24.74 -15.13 28.02
N GLU A 112 25.01 -14.08 28.79
CA GLU A 112 24.93 -12.69 28.31
C GLU A 112 25.85 -12.44 27.10
N GLU A 113 26.96 -13.17 26.98
CA GLU A 113 27.84 -13.12 25.81
C GLU A 113 27.11 -13.52 24.52
N ILE A 114 26.26 -14.54 24.57
CA ILE A 114 25.44 -14.98 23.44
C ILE A 114 24.40 -13.92 23.10
N ARG A 115 23.76 -13.31 24.11
CA ARG A 115 22.84 -12.19 23.90
C ARG A 115 23.51 -11.04 23.16
N ARG A 116 24.71 -10.62 23.59
CA ARG A 116 25.49 -9.56 22.92
C ARG A 116 25.86 -9.93 21.48
N LYS A 117 26.26 -11.17 21.22
CA LYS A 117 26.53 -11.67 19.86
C LYS A 117 25.28 -11.61 18.97
N VAL A 118 24.12 -12.01 19.49
CA VAL A 118 22.83 -11.90 18.78
C VAL A 118 22.52 -10.44 18.46
N ILE A 119 22.67 -9.53 19.42
CA ILE A 119 22.45 -8.09 19.21
C ILE A 119 23.38 -7.56 18.12
N ALA A 120 24.69 -7.82 18.20
CA ALA A 120 25.66 -7.35 17.22
C ALA A 120 25.33 -7.83 15.79
N LEU A 121 25.05 -9.12 15.61
CA LEU A 121 24.68 -9.66 14.29
C LEU A 121 23.34 -9.10 13.80
N ALA A 122 22.40 -8.86 14.73
CA ALA A 122 21.11 -8.28 14.40
C ALA A 122 21.22 -6.80 13.99
N THR A 123 22.11 -6.03 14.61
CA THR A 123 22.42 -4.62 14.27
C THR A 123 22.96 -4.50 12.85
N ILE A 124 23.77 -5.45 12.39
CA ILE A 124 24.29 -5.51 11.00
C ILE A 124 23.18 -5.90 9.99
N GLY A 125 21.97 -6.23 10.47
CA GLY A 125 20.84 -6.59 9.61
C GLY A 125 20.84 -8.04 9.14
N MET A 126 21.59 -8.93 9.80
CA MET A 126 21.63 -10.36 9.45
C MET A 126 20.25 -11.02 9.63
N HIS A 127 19.94 -12.02 8.80
CA HIS A 127 18.67 -12.75 8.89
C HIS A 127 18.61 -13.62 10.16
N ARG A 128 17.42 -13.70 10.79
CA ARG A 128 17.22 -14.37 12.09
C ARG A 128 17.66 -15.84 12.11
N LYS A 129 17.36 -16.57 11.03
CA LYS A 129 17.81 -17.98 10.88
C LYS A 129 19.33 -18.09 10.84
N THR A 130 20.00 -17.18 10.13
CA THR A 130 21.47 -17.16 10.05
C THR A 130 22.10 -16.82 11.39
N ILE A 131 21.52 -15.89 12.14
CA ILE A 131 21.97 -15.57 13.50
C ILE A 131 21.85 -16.81 14.39
N SER A 132 20.67 -17.45 14.37
CA SER A 132 20.41 -18.69 15.13
C SER A 132 21.44 -19.78 14.81
N SER A 133 21.72 -20.03 13.54
CA SER A 133 22.74 -21.00 13.13
C SER A 133 24.15 -20.61 13.60
N LYS A 134 24.50 -19.31 13.57
CA LYS A 134 25.84 -18.83 13.97
C LYS A 134 26.05 -18.81 15.48
N THR A 135 25.00 -18.60 16.26
CA THR A 135 25.09 -18.51 17.73
C THR A 135 24.69 -19.80 18.44
N GLY A 136 24.20 -20.81 17.71
CA GLY A 136 23.77 -22.10 18.28
C GLY A 136 22.50 -22.02 19.12
N VAL A 137 21.74 -20.93 19.01
CA VAL A 137 20.51 -20.71 19.77
C VAL A 137 19.27 -20.90 18.91
N GLY A 138 18.12 -21.19 19.52
CA GLY A 138 16.85 -21.28 18.81
C GLY A 138 16.41 -19.95 18.18
N VAL A 139 15.74 -20.01 17.03
CA VAL A 139 15.23 -18.81 16.32
C VAL A 139 14.29 -17.97 17.20
N GLY A 140 13.45 -18.61 18.03
CA GLY A 140 12.56 -17.91 18.96
C GLY A 140 13.31 -17.05 19.98
N TYR A 141 14.48 -17.50 20.44
CA TYR A 141 15.33 -16.70 21.32
C TYR A 141 15.90 -15.48 20.59
N VAL A 142 16.34 -15.64 19.33
CA VAL A 142 16.80 -14.50 18.50
C VAL A 142 15.69 -13.47 18.31
N GLU A 143 14.45 -13.91 18.06
CA GLU A 143 13.29 -13.03 17.94
C GLU A 143 12.99 -12.29 19.23
N MET A 144 13.02 -12.99 20.36
CA MET A 144 12.84 -12.42 21.68
C MET A 144 13.90 -11.36 21.97
N VAL A 145 15.18 -11.64 21.74
CA VAL A 145 16.27 -10.66 21.95
C VAL A 145 16.07 -9.42 21.06
N ILE A 146 15.70 -9.59 19.79
CA ILE A 146 15.45 -8.46 18.88
C ILE A 146 14.24 -7.63 19.32
N SER A 147 13.19 -8.28 19.84
CA SER A 147 11.98 -7.62 20.32
C SER A 147 12.20 -6.88 21.64
N ASN A 148 12.96 -7.48 22.55
CA ASN A 148 13.21 -6.94 23.89
C ASN A 148 14.34 -5.91 23.90
N THR A 149 15.13 -5.80 22.82
CA THR A 149 16.17 -4.77 22.71
C THR A 149 15.56 -3.48 22.15
N PRO A 150 15.54 -2.38 22.91
CA PRO A 150 14.97 -1.11 22.45
C PRO A 150 15.62 -0.63 21.16
N GLY A 151 14.80 -0.13 20.22
CA GLY A 151 15.26 0.43 18.95
C GLY A 151 15.75 -0.57 17.89
N LEU A 152 16.14 -1.80 18.27
CA LEU A 152 16.74 -2.76 17.34
C LEU A 152 15.74 -3.26 16.27
N SER A 153 14.48 -3.45 16.65
CA SER A 153 13.42 -3.81 15.70
C SER A 153 13.18 -2.70 14.66
N GLN A 154 13.24 -1.44 15.10
CA GLN A 154 13.11 -0.26 14.24
C GLN A 154 14.30 -0.14 13.29
N LEU A 155 15.52 -0.16 13.83
CA LEU A 155 16.76 -0.14 13.04
C LEU A 155 16.75 -1.20 11.93
N ARG A 156 16.35 -2.43 12.26
CA ARG A 156 16.28 -3.52 11.28
C ARG A 156 15.22 -3.31 10.22
N ARG A 157 14.11 -2.63 10.54
CA ARG A 157 13.09 -2.25 9.56
C ARG A 157 13.68 -1.26 8.56
N ASP A 158 14.40 -0.27 9.08
CA ASP A 158 14.99 0.80 8.28
C ASP A 158 16.11 0.25 7.38
N LEU A 159 16.97 -0.64 7.90
CA LEU A 159 17.97 -1.35 7.09
C LEU A 159 17.36 -2.20 5.96
N ARG A 160 16.21 -2.86 6.18
CA ARG A 160 15.53 -3.62 5.13
C ARG A 160 14.94 -2.71 4.07
N HIS A 161 14.40 -1.57 4.50
CA HIS A 161 13.85 -0.57 3.61
C HIS A 161 14.93 0.06 2.75
N GLN A 162 16.06 0.45 3.35
CA GLN A 162 17.23 0.96 2.63
C GLN A 162 17.76 -0.04 1.60
N LYS A 163 17.96 -1.31 1.97
CA LYS A 163 18.39 -2.37 1.04
C LYS A 163 17.44 -2.57 -0.13
N LYS A 164 16.13 -2.39 0.10
CA LYS A 164 15.12 -2.49 -0.96
C LYS A 164 15.25 -1.33 -1.95
N ILE A 165 15.52 -0.11 -1.47
CA ILE A 165 15.78 1.05 -2.32
C ILE A 165 17.06 0.84 -3.13
N GLU A 166 18.15 0.41 -2.48
CA GLU A 166 19.43 0.14 -3.15
C GLU A 166 19.28 -0.89 -4.27
N ALA A 167 18.60 -2.02 -4.00
CA ALA A 167 18.33 -3.03 -5.02
C ALA A 167 17.48 -2.48 -6.19
N ALA A 168 16.51 -1.61 -5.90
CA ALA A 168 15.70 -0.97 -6.94
C ALA A 168 16.54 -0.01 -7.81
N VAL A 169 17.45 0.75 -7.19
CA VAL A 169 18.39 1.66 -7.89
C VAL A 169 19.32 0.86 -8.80
N GLU A 170 19.90 -0.22 -8.29
CA GLU A 170 20.77 -1.12 -9.07
C GLU A 170 20.04 -1.72 -10.27
N GLU A 171 18.79 -2.19 -10.08
CA GLU A 171 17.98 -2.75 -11.15
C GLU A 171 17.69 -1.72 -12.25
N LEU A 172 17.26 -0.51 -11.87
CA LEU A 172 17.00 0.58 -12.81
C LEU A 172 18.25 1.00 -13.58
N THR A 173 19.38 1.12 -12.88
CA THR A 173 20.67 1.45 -13.49
C THR A 173 21.08 0.38 -14.50
N LYS A 174 20.95 -0.90 -14.13
CA LYS A 174 21.26 -2.03 -15.01
C LYS A 174 20.37 -2.08 -16.25
N ILE A 175 19.08 -1.81 -16.11
CA ILE A 175 18.13 -1.74 -17.23
C ILE A 175 18.51 -0.60 -18.17
N ARG A 176 18.81 0.59 -17.63
CA ARG A 176 19.23 1.75 -18.42
C ARG A 176 20.50 1.46 -19.21
N SER A 177 21.49 0.79 -18.61
CA SER A 177 22.71 0.38 -19.31
C SER A 177 22.45 -0.64 -20.42
N LYS A 178 21.52 -1.59 -20.21
CA LYS A 178 21.17 -2.61 -21.21
C LYS A 178 20.33 -2.06 -22.36
N HIS A 179 19.52 -1.04 -22.10
CA HIS A 179 18.56 -0.50 -23.06
C HIS A 179 18.63 1.04 -23.13
N PRO A 180 19.71 1.60 -23.72
CA PRO A 180 19.93 3.05 -23.73
C PRO A 180 18.87 3.84 -24.52
N GLY A 181 18.15 3.19 -25.45
CA GLY A 181 17.09 3.79 -26.25
C GLY A 181 15.68 3.72 -25.65
N TRP A 182 15.50 3.09 -24.48
CA TRP A 182 14.17 2.97 -23.88
C TRP A 182 13.65 4.31 -23.37
N LEU A 183 12.36 4.57 -23.61
CA LEU A 183 11.69 5.72 -23.05
C LEU A 183 11.34 5.45 -21.58
N ARG A 184 11.05 6.52 -20.82
CA ARG A 184 10.55 6.39 -19.44
C ARG A 184 9.37 5.42 -19.31
N LYS A 185 8.47 5.38 -20.31
CA LYS A 185 7.31 4.48 -20.29
C LYS A 185 7.73 3.01 -20.34
N ASP A 186 8.75 2.69 -21.12
CA ASP A 186 9.19 1.33 -21.38
C ASP A 186 9.91 0.81 -20.13
N ILE A 187 10.80 1.63 -19.55
CA ILE A 187 11.45 1.37 -18.26
C ILE A 187 10.40 1.15 -17.16
N LYS A 188 9.43 2.07 -17.03
CA LYS A 188 8.35 1.95 -16.03
C LYS A 188 7.54 0.66 -16.21
N SER A 189 7.27 0.25 -17.45
CA SER A 189 6.52 -0.97 -17.73
C SER A 189 7.31 -2.23 -17.37
N HIS A 190 8.62 -2.21 -17.57
CA HIS A 190 9.49 -3.36 -17.32
C HIS A 190 9.81 -3.55 -15.84
N CYS A 191 10.17 -2.48 -15.12
CA CYS A 191 10.55 -2.53 -13.71
C CYS A 191 9.62 -1.69 -12.84
N ALA A 192 8.30 -1.92 -12.94
CA ALA A 192 7.30 -1.15 -12.22
C ALA A 192 7.52 -1.14 -10.70
N ALA A 193 7.83 -2.30 -10.12
CA ALA A 193 8.03 -2.42 -8.66
C ALA A 193 9.18 -1.52 -8.17
N SER A 194 10.33 -1.57 -8.84
CA SER A 194 11.52 -0.79 -8.49
C SER A 194 11.34 0.69 -8.83
N TYR A 195 10.66 1.00 -9.94
CA TYR A 195 10.27 2.36 -10.28
C TYR A 195 9.42 3.00 -9.18
N PHE A 196 8.36 2.31 -8.74
CA PHE A 196 7.47 2.84 -7.70
C PHE A 196 8.10 2.84 -6.31
N ALA A 197 9.02 1.91 -6.02
CA ALA A 197 9.78 1.92 -4.78
C ALA A 197 10.60 3.21 -4.65
N ILE A 198 11.33 3.61 -5.69
CA ILE A 198 12.13 4.86 -5.66
C ILE A 198 11.20 6.08 -5.75
N TYR A 199 10.16 6.06 -6.59
CA TYR A 199 9.23 7.19 -6.74
C TYR A 199 8.57 7.63 -5.42
N ASN A 200 8.28 6.68 -4.53
CA ASN A 200 7.64 6.96 -3.24
C ASN A 200 8.62 7.51 -2.20
N GLU A 201 9.92 7.24 -2.36
CA GLU A 201 10.95 7.57 -1.37
C GLU A 201 11.74 8.82 -1.80
N ASP A 202 12.24 8.83 -3.03
CA ASP A 202 13.05 9.91 -3.59
C ASP A 202 12.77 10.11 -5.08
N LYS A 203 11.95 11.12 -5.37
CA LYS A 203 11.59 11.49 -6.75
C LYS A 203 12.74 12.13 -7.50
N GLU A 204 13.64 12.82 -6.80
CA GLU A 204 14.78 13.50 -7.42
C GLU A 204 15.79 12.47 -7.90
N LEU A 205 16.13 11.50 -7.04
CA LEU A 205 16.96 10.36 -7.39
C LEU A 205 16.38 9.63 -8.62
N LEU A 206 15.07 9.36 -8.63
CA LEU A 206 14.44 8.71 -9.78
C LEU A 206 14.63 9.51 -11.09
N GLU A 207 14.47 10.84 -11.05
CA GLU A 207 14.64 11.68 -12.24
C GLU A 207 16.10 11.66 -12.75
N THR A 208 17.10 11.54 -11.86
CA THR A 208 18.50 11.37 -12.29
C THR A 208 18.76 10.00 -12.96
N LEU A 209 18.07 8.96 -12.49
CA LEU A 209 18.20 7.59 -13.00
C LEU A 209 17.48 7.38 -14.33
N LEU A 210 16.48 8.19 -14.66
CA LEU A 210 15.70 8.07 -15.90
C LEU A 210 16.35 8.82 -17.10
N PRO A 211 16.06 8.39 -18.34
CA PRO A 211 16.47 9.14 -19.54
C PRO A 211 15.84 10.55 -19.57
N PRO A 212 16.31 11.52 -20.37
CA PRO A 212 15.73 12.87 -20.42
C PRO A 212 14.27 12.88 -20.90
N LYS A 213 13.50 13.93 -20.55
CA LYS A 213 12.06 14.03 -20.89
C LYS A 213 11.92 14.35 -22.37
N THR A 214 11.36 13.41 -23.13
CA THR A 214 11.01 13.61 -24.54
C THR A 214 9.60 14.15 -24.65
N LYS A 215 9.40 15.25 -25.40
CA LYS A 215 8.06 15.75 -25.71
C LYS A 215 7.32 14.73 -26.59
N PRO A 216 6.03 14.43 -26.34
CA PRO A 216 5.27 13.56 -27.22
C PRO A 216 5.17 14.21 -28.59
N LEU A 217 5.53 13.48 -29.64
CA LEU A 217 5.27 13.91 -31.00
C LEU A 217 3.78 13.64 -31.28
N PRO A 218 2.97 14.67 -31.60
CA PRO A 218 1.58 14.43 -31.97
C PRO A 218 1.55 13.52 -33.22
N PRO A 219 0.59 12.58 -33.31
CA PRO A 219 0.44 11.80 -34.52
C PRO A 219 0.21 12.76 -35.70
N GLY A 220 0.99 12.58 -36.77
CA GLY A 220 0.81 13.35 -37.99
C GLY A 220 -0.62 13.21 -38.50
N LYS A 221 -1.24 14.32 -38.88
CA LYS A 221 -2.61 14.30 -39.39
C LYS A 221 -2.65 13.58 -40.75
N ASN A 222 -3.47 12.55 -40.87
CA ASN A 222 -3.65 11.81 -42.11
C ASN A 222 -4.58 12.60 -43.06
N TRP A 223 -3.98 13.45 -43.90
CA TRP A 223 -4.72 14.29 -44.85
C TRP A 223 -5.49 13.48 -45.89
N GLN A 224 -5.00 12.32 -46.31
CA GLN A 224 -5.68 11.47 -47.30
C GLN A 224 -7.01 10.94 -46.77
N LYS A 225 -7.03 10.50 -45.50
CA LYS A 225 -8.26 10.05 -44.84
C LYS A 225 -9.27 11.19 -44.68
N GLU A 226 -8.79 12.37 -44.31
CA GLU A 226 -9.67 13.53 -44.18
C GLU A 226 -10.18 14.04 -45.53
N ASP A 227 -9.36 14.01 -46.58
CA ASP A 227 -9.76 14.38 -47.95
C ASP A 227 -10.88 13.48 -48.47
N ALA A 228 -10.75 12.17 -48.27
CA ALA A 228 -11.81 11.22 -48.61
C ALA A 228 -13.11 11.47 -47.82
N ARG A 229 -13.00 11.79 -46.52
CA ARG A 229 -14.16 12.10 -45.66
C ARG A 229 -14.87 13.36 -46.13
N LEU A 230 -14.11 14.43 -46.36
CA LEU A 230 -14.65 15.74 -46.76
C LEU A 230 -15.27 15.69 -48.16
N SER A 231 -14.61 15.05 -49.13
CA SER A 231 -15.19 14.84 -50.48
C SER A 231 -16.49 14.05 -50.42
N LYS A 232 -16.57 12.99 -49.59
CA LYS A 232 -17.81 12.22 -49.41
C LYS A 232 -18.93 13.06 -48.78
N ALA A 233 -18.62 13.84 -47.74
CA ALA A 233 -19.58 14.72 -47.09
C ALA A 233 -20.08 15.81 -48.04
N LEU A 234 -19.17 16.36 -48.85
CA LEU A 234 -19.48 17.37 -49.86
C LEU A 234 -20.40 16.83 -50.95
N ARG A 235 -20.15 15.61 -51.46
CA ARG A 235 -21.02 14.95 -52.45
C ARG A 235 -22.43 14.61 -51.95
N ALA A 236 -22.60 14.52 -50.63
CA ALA A 236 -23.90 14.27 -50.01
C ALA A 236 -24.69 15.56 -49.72
N LEU A 237 -24.10 16.73 -49.94
CA LEU A 237 -24.74 18.03 -49.72
C LEU A 237 -25.40 18.53 -51.01
N ASP A 238 -26.62 19.02 -50.87
CA ASP A 238 -27.30 19.78 -51.91
C ASP A 238 -27.00 21.27 -51.68
N LEU A 239 -26.09 21.82 -52.48
CA LEU A 239 -25.60 23.19 -52.31
C LEU A 239 -26.59 24.18 -52.92
N LYS A 240 -26.98 25.20 -52.12
CA LYS A 240 -27.75 26.32 -52.64
C LYS A 240 -26.85 27.22 -53.50
N PRO A 241 -27.39 27.88 -54.53
CA PRO A 241 -26.61 28.83 -55.32
C PRO A 241 -26.09 29.97 -54.42
N LYS A 242 -24.78 30.24 -54.50
CA LYS A 242 -24.01 31.28 -53.76
C LYS A 242 -23.59 30.96 -52.30
N THR A 243 -23.50 29.70 -51.89
CA THR A 243 -22.93 29.34 -50.56
C THR A 243 -21.43 29.65 -50.49
N SER A 244 -20.98 30.25 -49.37
CA SER A 244 -19.56 30.60 -49.19
C SER A 244 -18.70 29.39 -48.78
N LEU A 245 -17.40 29.40 -49.09
CA LEU A 245 -16.46 28.32 -48.71
C LEU A 245 -16.42 28.07 -47.19
N SER A 246 -16.53 29.12 -46.37
CA SER A 246 -16.58 29.01 -44.91
C SER A 246 -17.86 28.31 -44.43
N GLU A 247 -18.99 28.60 -45.07
CA GLU A 247 -20.28 28.00 -44.76
C GLU A 247 -20.32 26.53 -45.18
N ILE A 248 -19.74 26.20 -46.34
CA ILE A 248 -19.55 24.81 -46.78
C ILE A 248 -18.64 24.04 -45.81
N ASP A 249 -17.53 24.64 -45.36
CA ASP A 249 -16.63 24.03 -44.38
C ASP A 249 -17.36 23.73 -43.05
N HIS A 250 -18.20 24.66 -42.60
CA HIS A 250 -19.05 24.42 -41.43
C HIS A 250 -20.05 23.27 -41.64
N LEU A 251 -20.69 23.20 -42.80
CA LEU A 251 -21.67 22.16 -43.13
C LEU A 251 -21.06 20.75 -43.18
N ILE A 252 -19.82 20.61 -43.67
CA ILE A 252 -19.11 19.31 -43.72
C ILE A 252 -18.28 18.99 -42.46
N VAL A 253 -18.33 19.87 -41.45
CA VAL A 253 -17.49 19.77 -40.25
C VAL A 253 -16.00 19.69 -40.66
N GLY A 254 -15.59 20.65 -41.48
CA GLY A 254 -14.26 20.78 -42.07
C GLY A 254 -13.24 21.42 -41.14
N HIS A 255 -13.67 22.02 -40.02
CA HIS A 255 -12.78 22.63 -39.01
C HIS A 255 -11.79 23.67 -39.60
N GLY A 256 -12.19 24.37 -40.65
CA GLY A 256 -11.41 25.36 -41.40
C GLY A 256 -10.41 24.75 -42.38
N PHE A 257 -10.50 23.46 -42.71
CA PHE A 257 -9.55 22.80 -43.61
C PHE A 257 -9.70 23.25 -45.06
N LEU A 258 -10.92 23.58 -45.51
CA LEU A 258 -11.14 24.12 -46.86
C LEU A 258 -10.46 25.48 -47.05
N LEU A 259 -10.37 26.29 -45.99
CA LEU A 259 -9.77 27.62 -46.03
C LEU A 259 -8.24 27.59 -45.86
N LYS A 260 -7.73 26.75 -44.95
CA LYS A 260 -6.31 26.80 -44.53
C LYS A 260 -5.45 25.70 -45.16
N HIS A 261 -6.05 24.62 -45.64
CA HIS A 261 -5.34 23.41 -46.02
C HIS A 261 -5.85 22.78 -47.31
N LEU A 262 -6.44 23.57 -48.21
CA LEU A 262 -6.96 23.09 -49.50
C LEU A 262 -5.88 22.38 -50.34
N ASN A 263 -4.63 22.84 -50.26
CA ASN A 263 -3.49 22.22 -50.95
C ASN A 263 -3.23 20.76 -50.51
N ASN A 264 -3.67 20.38 -49.31
CA ASN A 264 -3.53 19.02 -48.78
C ASN A 264 -4.77 18.15 -49.08
N LEU A 265 -5.77 18.68 -49.79
CA LEU A 265 -7.09 18.07 -50.03
C LEU A 265 -7.45 18.03 -51.53
N PRO A 266 -6.71 17.27 -52.36
CA PRO A 266 -6.91 17.27 -53.81
C PRO A 266 -8.29 16.76 -54.25
N LEU A 267 -8.88 15.74 -53.59
CA LEU A 267 -10.19 15.19 -53.95
C LEU A 267 -11.33 16.13 -53.56
N THR A 268 -11.20 16.79 -52.41
CA THR A 268 -12.17 17.79 -51.97
C THR A 268 -12.12 19.02 -52.87
N ALA A 269 -10.91 19.45 -53.27
CA ALA A 269 -10.73 20.55 -54.22
C ALA A 269 -11.32 20.25 -55.60
N SER A 270 -11.18 19.03 -56.12
CA SER A 270 -11.79 18.65 -57.40
C SER A 270 -13.32 18.64 -57.30
N THR A 271 -13.86 18.10 -56.21
CA THR A 271 -15.31 18.05 -55.96
C THR A 271 -15.92 19.47 -55.86
N LEU A 272 -15.23 20.42 -55.23
CA LEU A 272 -15.65 21.82 -55.16
C LEU A 272 -15.66 22.51 -56.52
N ARG A 273 -14.70 22.19 -57.41
CA ARG A 273 -14.69 22.69 -58.81
C ARG A 273 -15.83 22.10 -59.64
N GLU A 274 -16.10 20.80 -59.50
CA GLU A 274 -17.25 20.14 -60.15
C GLU A 274 -18.58 20.79 -59.75
N MET A 275 -18.68 21.27 -58.51
CA MET A 275 -19.87 21.98 -57.98
C MET A 275 -19.89 23.49 -58.30
N GLY A 276 -18.89 24.02 -59.01
CA GLY A 276 -18.83 25.44 -59.42
C GLY A 276 -18.62 26.43 -58.26
N VAL A 277 -18.08 25.96 -57.13
CA VAL A 277 -17.79 26.79 -55.95
C VAL A 277 -16.37 27.39 -55.99
N LEU A 278 -15.44 26.69 -56.67
CA LEU A 278 -14.04 27.08 -56.88
C LEU A 278 -13.73 27.37 -58.34
#